data_AF-A0AAP7QP46-F1
#
_entry.id   AF-A0AAP7QP46-F1
#
_cell.length_a   1.000
_cell.length_b   1.000
_cell.length_c   1.000
_cell.angle_alpha   90.00
_cell.angle_beta   90.00
_cell.angle_gamma   90.00
#
_symmetry.space_group_name_H-M   'P 1'
#
loop_
_entity.id
_entity.type
_entity.pdbx_description
1 polymer ?
#
loop_
_entity_poly.entity_id
_entity_poly.type
_entity_poly.pdbx_seq_one_letter_code
_entity_poly.pdbx_strand_id
1 'polypeptide(L)'
;MIIQTKYHGEVTIKEEQIIHFSNGIPGFLDQKQFVILPLSEESPFLVLQSLKNSALGFIVSSPFLFFNQYEFDLDETVVDILEVEDANDVEVMVILTMESSIEKTTANLRAPIIVNRKNMKAKQVILHDSAYHTKHLLEVASSC
;
A
#
# COMPACT_ATOMS: atom_id res chain seq x y z
N MET A 1 -19.78 3.43 8.05
CA MET A 1 -20.50 3.21 6.78
C MET A 1 -20.26 1.80 6.27
N ILE A 2 -21.18 1.24 5.47
CA ILE A 2 -21.04 -0.09 4.86
C ILE A 2 -20.52 0.08 3.44
N ILE A 3 -19.54 -0.74 3.04
CA ILE A 3 -18.99 -0.77 1.68
C ILE A 3 -18.96 -2.19 1.13
N GLN A 4 -19.03 -2.30 -0.19
CA GLN A 4 -18.81 -3.55 -0.93
C GLN A 4 -17.32 -3.68 -1.27
N THR A 5 -16.75 -4.86 -1.06
CA THR A 5 -15.31 -5.11 -1.20
C THR A 5 -15.03 -6.28 -2.14
N LYS A 6 -13.81 -6.33 -2.65
CA LYS A 6 -13.40 -7.36 -3.61
C LYS A 6 -13.28 -8.75 -2.99
N TYR A 7 -12.84 -8.83 -1.73
CA TYR A 7 -12.46 -10.09 -1.08
C TYR A 7 -13.29 -10.43 0.16
N HIS A 8 -14.03 -9.46 0.73
CA HIS A 8 -14.70 -9.62 2.03
C HIS A 8 -16.22 -9.40 1.97
N GLY A 9 -16.80 -9.23 0.78
CA GLY A 9 -18.21 -8.89 0.63
C GLY A 9 -18.52 -7.52 1.25
N GLU A 10 -19.57 -7.44 2.06
CA GLU A 10 -19.94 -6.22 2.78
C GLU A 10 -19.17 -6.07 4.09
N VAL A 11 -18.54 -4.91 4.28
CA VAL A 11 -17.78 -4.59 5.49
C VAL A 11 -18.23 -3.24 6.03
N THR A 12 -18.31 -3.13 7.36
CA THR A 12 -18.54 -1.85 8.04
C THR A 12 -17.19 -1.20 8.38
N ILE A 13 -16.98 0.02 7.89
CA ILE A 13 -15.80 0.84 8.18
C ILE A 13 -16.19 2.13 8.90
N LYS A 14 -15.24 2.74 9.61
CA LYS A 14 -15.40 4.08 10.19
C LYS A 14 -14.78 5.13 9.27
N GLU A 15 -15.26 6.37 9.35
CA GLU A 15 -14.80 7.46 8.47
C GLU A 15 -13.32 7.80 8.69
N GLU A 16 -12.85 7.70 9.93
CA GLU A 16 -11.44 7.90 10.30
C GLU A 16 -10.49 6.85 9.70
N GLN A 17 -11.01 5.72 9.19
CA GLN A 17 -10.20 4.71 8.51
C GLN A 17 -9.99 5.01 7.02
N ILE A 18 -10.64 6.04 6.48
CA ILE A 18 -10.57 6.37 5.07
C ILE A 18 -9.23 7.04 4.77
N ILE A 19 -8.50 6.44 3.83
CA ILE A 19 -7.24 6.94 3.29
C ILE A 19 -7.53 7.75 2.03
N HIS A 20 -6.97 8.95 1.98
CA HIS A 20 -7.23 9.94 0.95
C HIS A 20 -6.03 10.09 0.00
N PHE A 21 -6.24 9.74 -1.27
CA PHE A 21 -5.27 9.95 -2.35
C PHE A 21 -5.67 11.17 -3.17
N SER A 22 -5.01 12.30 -2.96
CA SER A 22 -5.36 13.61 -3.59
C SER A 22 -5.46 13.52 -5.12
N ASN A 23 -4.54 12.78 -5.73
CA ASN A 23 -4.43 12.55 -7.18
C ASN A 23 -4.84 11.13 -7.61
N GLY A 24 -5.43 10.36 -6.69
CA GLY A 24 -5.65 8.93 -6.86
C GLY A 24 -4.35 8.13 -6.98
N ILE A 25 -4.46 6.95 -7.60
CA ILE A 25 -3.34 6.04 -7.85
C ILE A 25 -3.01 6.08 -9.35
N PRO A 26 -1.73 6.05 -9.78
CA PRO A 26 -1.36 5.90 -11.19
C PRO A 26 -2.15 4.78 -11.90
N GLY A 27 -2.79 5.12 -13.02
CA GLY A 27 -3.73 4.23 -13.73
C GLY A 27 -5.18 4.26 -13.23
N PHE A 28 -5.43 4.88 -12.07
CA PHE A 28 -6.72 4.96 -11.37
C PHE A 28 -6.92 6.35 -10.72
N LEU A 29 -6.76 7.41 -11.50
CA LEU A 29 -6.74 8.80 -11.02
C LEU A 29 -8.07 9.27 -10.38
N ASP A 30 -9.17 8.61 -10.71
CA ASP A 30 -10.50 8.90 -10.19
C ASP A 30 -10.83 8.17 -8.89
N GLN A 31 -9.94 7.28 -8.44
CA GLN A 31 -10.05 6.51 -7.21
C GLN A 31 -9.27 7.24 -6.11
N LYS A 32 -9.96 7.99 -5.27
CA LYS A 32 -9.33 8.90 -4.29
C LYS A 32 -9.50 8.50 -2.83
N GLN A 33 -10.30 7.48 -2.57
CA GLN A 33 -10.65 7.04 -1.22
C GLN A 33 -10.51 5.53 -1.14
N PHE A 34 -9.69 5.10 -0.19
CA PHE A 34 -9.42 3.69 0.07
C PHE A 34 -9.51 3.38 1.56
N VAL A 35 -9.59 2.10 1.88
CA VAL A 35 -9.42 1.58 3.24
C VAL A 35 -8.47 0.40 3.20
N ILE A 36 -7.72 0.19 4.27
CA ILE A 36 -6.87 -0.99 4.45
C ILE A 36 -7.67 -2.04 5.22
N LEU A 37 -7.76 -3.25 4.67
CA LEU A 37 -8.40 -4.40 5.31
C LEU A 37 -7.39 -5.56 5.37
N PRO A 38 -7.37 -6.38 6.43
CA PRO A 38 -6.58 -7.61 6.43
C PRO A 38 -7.09 -8.56 5.33
N LEU A 39 -6.22 -9.18 4.54
CA LEU A 39 -6.65 -10.18 3.57
C LEU A 39 -7.21 -11.42 4.28
N SER A 40 -6.52 -11.88 5.33
CA SER A 40 -6.98 -12.87 6.31
C SER A 40 -6.30 -12.59 7.65
N GLU A 41 -6.84 -13.12 8.76
CA GLU A 41 -6.30 -12.86 10.11
C GLU A 41 -4.88 -13.43 10.33
N GLU A 42 -4.50 -14.47 9.59
CA GLU A 42 -3.23 -15.18 9.74
C GLU A 42 -2.17 -14.74 8.72
N SER A 43 -2.47 -13.75 7.87
CA SER A 43 -1.62 -13.37 6.75
C SER A 43 -1.02 -11.98 6.91
N PRO A 44 0.26 -11.77 6.51
CA PRO A 44 0.87 -10.44 6.44
C PRO A 44 0.34 -9.58 5.28
N PHE A 45 -0.60 -10.10 4.48
CA PHE A 45 -1.16 -9.38 3.35
C PHE A 45 -2.39 -8.58 3.74
N LEU A 46 -2.47 -7.38 3.19
CA LEU A 46 -3.56 -6.45 3.35
C LEU A 46 -4.20 -6.18 1.98
N VAL A 47 -5.40 -5.61 2.01
CA VAL A 47 -6.12 -5.15 0.85
C VAL A 47 -6.30 -3.64 0.96
N LEU A 48 -5.71 -2.90 0.02
CA LEU A 48 -6.06 -1.50 -0.22
C LEU A 48 -7.31 -1.45 -1.10
N GLN A 49 -8.48 -1.36 -0.46
CA GLN A 49 -9.80 -1.46 -1.08
C GLN A 49 -10.34 -0.07 -1.45
N SER A 50 -10.73 0.13 -2.71
CA SER A 50 -11.38 1.37 -3.13
C SER A 50 -12.80 1.46 -2.54
N LEU A 51 -13.17 2.66 -2.07
CA LEU A 51 -14.55 2.97 -1.65
C LEU A 51 -15.48 3.25 -2.83
N LYS A 52 -14.92 3.58 -4.01
CA LYS A 52 -15.69 3.94 -5.21
C LYS A 52 -15.94 2.75 -6.13
N ASN A 53 -15.02 1.78 -6.15
CA ASN A 53 -15.08 0.62 -7.03
C ASN A 53 -14.83 -0.66 -6.22
N SER A 54 -15.90 -1.43 -5.97
CA SER A 54 -15.82 -2.68 -5.19
C SER A 54 -14.92 -3.74 -5.84
N ALA A 55 -14.76 -3.73 -7.16
CA ALA A 55 -13.86 -4.66 -7.86
C ALA A 55 -12.38 -4.24 -7.81
N LEU A 56 -12.08 -3.05 -7.30
CA LEU A 56 -10.72 -2.53 -7.18
C LEU A 56 -10.21 -2.66 -5.74
N GLY A 57 -9.45 -3.73 -5.50
CA GLY A 57 -8.67 -3.95 -4.30
C GLY A 57 -7.27 -4.42 -4.68
N PHE A 58 -6.25 -3.70 -4.21
CA PHE A 58 -4.85 -4.09 -4.39
C PHE A 58 -4.40 -4.92 -3.19
N ILE A 59 -3.72 -6.02 -3.46
CA ILE A 59 -3.04 -6.75 -2.39
C ILE A 59 -1.73 -6.01 -2.11
N VAL A 60 -1.54 -5.63 -0.85
CA VAL A 60 -0.40 -4.86 -0.39
C VAL A 60 0.22 -5.51 0.85
N SER A 61 1.45 -5.18 1.15
CA SER A 61 2.08 -5.55 2.42
C SER A 61 3.15 -4.54 2.81
N SER A 62 3.58 -4.59 4.07
CA SER A 62 4.77 -3.86 4.52
C SER A 62 6.00 -4.46 3.83
N PRO A 63 6.79 -3.66 3.09
CA PRO A 63 7.97 -4.18 2.40
C PRO A 63 9.02 -4.73 3.38
N PHE A 64 9.07 -4.20 4.60
CA PHE A 64 10.05 -4.54 5.61
C PHE A 64 9.90 -5.96 6.17
N LEU A 65 8.80 -6.65 5.88
CA LEU A 65 8.62 -8.07 6.21
C LEU A 65 9.42 -9.01 5.31
N PHE A 66 9.77 -8.55 4.10
CA PHE A 66 10.41 -9.36 3.06
C PHE A 66 11.73 -8.75 2.57
N PHE A 67 11.96 -7.46 2.82
CA PHE A 67 13.12 -6.73 2.30
C PHE A 67 13.72 -5.87 3.42
N ASN A 68 14.53 -6.50 4.29
CA ASN A 68 15.09 -5.84 5.47
C ASN A 68 16.02 -4.65 5.14
N GLN A 69 16.55 -4.60 3.92
CA GLN A 69 17.42 -3.54 3.41
C GLN A 69 16.67 -2.54 2.51
N TYR A 70 15.34 -2.56 2.51
CA TYR A 70 14.55 -1.60 1.74
C TYR A 70 14.61 -0.22 2.40
N GLU A 71 15.17 0.76 1.70
CA GLU A 71 15.39 2.12 2.18
C GLU A 71 15.29 3.10 1.01
N PHE A 72 14.64 4.24 1.22
CA PHE A 72 14.50 5.29 0.21
C PHE A 72 14.25 6.63 0.89
N ASP A 73 14.58 7.71 0.18
CA ASP A 73 14.24 9.06 0.58
C ASP A 73 12.94 9.52 -0.07
N LEU A 74 12.13 10.26 0.68
CA LEU A 74 11.00 10.99 0.13
C LEU A 74 11.45 12.37 -0.31
N ASP A 75 11.09 12.77 -1.53
CA ASP A 75 11.30 14.14 -1.98
C ASP A 75 10.48 15.13 -1.13
N GLU A 76 10.97 16.36 -0.97
CA GLU A 76 10.31 17.41 -0.17
C GLU A 76 8.88 17.67 -0.65
N THR A 77 8.63 17.55 -1.96
CA THR A 77 7.29 17.76 -2.53
C THR A 77 6.29 16.70 -2.04
N VAL A 78 6.70 15.45 -1.87
CA VAL A 78 5.90 14.37 -1.32
C VAL A 78 5.67 14.60 0.17
N VAL A 79 6.71 14.98 0.92
CA VAL A 79 6.62 15.32 2.34
C VAL A 79 5.58 16.41 2.56
N ASP A 80 5.63 17.48 1.76
CA ASP A 80 4.68 18.60 1.81
C ASP A 80 3.25 18.18 1.45
N ILE A 81 3.08 17.41 0.37
CA ILE A 81 1.75 16.94 -0.08
C ILE A 81 1.08 16.05 0.99
N LEU A 82 1.86 15.23 1.67
CA LEU A 82 1.39 14.31 2.71
C LEU A 82 1.36 14.96 4.10
N GLU A 83 1.91 16.16 4.24
CA GLU A 83 2.10 16.89 5.51
C GLU A 83 2.78 16.01 6.56
N VAL A 84 3.88 15.37 6.17
CA VAL A 84 4.66 14.51 7.07
C VAL A 84 5.55 15.40 7.94
N GLU A 85 5.33 15.36 9.26
CA GLU A 85 6.16 16.07 10.24
C GLU A 85 7.16 15.14 10.94
N ASP A 86 6.82 13.85 11.09
CA ASP A 86 7.65 12.81 11.70
C ASP A 86 7.56 11.53 10.86
N ALA A 87 8.71 10.94 10.54
CA ALA A 87 8.78 9.67 9.81
C ALA A 87 8.08 8.52 10.55
N ASN A 88 7.99 8.59 11.89
CA ASN A 88 7.26 7.60 12.68
C ASN A 88 5.75 7.62 12.41
N ASP A 89 5.19 8.68 11.82
CA ASP A 89 3.77 8.73 11.44
C ASP A 89 3.52 8.13 10.06
N VAL A 90 4.57 7.74 9.33
CA VAL A 90 4.48 7.21 7.97
C VAL A 90 4.34 5.69 7.99
N GLU A 91 3.29 5.21 7.32
CA GLU A 91 3.13 3.81 6.97
C GLU A 91 3.56 3.60 5.51
N VAL A 92 4.41 2.60 5.28
CA VAL A 92 4.90 2.23 3.94
C VAL A 92 4.32 0.89 3.54
N MET A 93 3.72 0.82 2.36
CA MET A 93 3.22 -0.42 1.78
C MET A 93 3.68 -0.56 0.33
N VAL A 94 3.77 -1.78 -0.16
CA VAL A 94 4.07 -2.08 -1.57
C VAL A 94 2.98 -2.95 -2.18
N ILE A 95 2.64 -2.68 -3.44
CA ILE A 95 1.65 -3.48 -4.17
C ILE A 95 2.29 -4.79 -4.60
N LEU A 96 1.57 -5.89 -4.34
CA LEU A 96 1.97 -7.24 -4.71
C LEU A 96 1.28 -7.68 -6.02
N THR A 97 2.04 -8.34 -6.88
CA THR A 97 1.52 -9.15 -7.97
C THR A 97 1.52 -10.59 -7.51
N MET A 98 0.35 -11.05 -7.03
CA MET A 98 0.14 -12.41 -6.53
C MET A 98 0.25 -13.43 -7.67
N GLU A 99 0.99 -14.50 -7.41
CA GLU A 99 1.13 -15.66 -8.29
C GLU A 99 0.62 -16.93 -7.60
N SER A 100 0.70 -18.08 -8.29
CA SER A 100 0.27 -19.38 -7.75
C SER A 100 1.00 -19.83 -6.47
N SER A 101 2.17 -19.24 -6.17
CA SER A 101 2.89 -19.47 -4.94
C SER A 101 3.55 -18.19 -4.43
N ILE A 102 3.90 -18.16 -3.15
CA ILE A 102 4.48 -16.97 -2.52
C ILE A 102 5.86 -16.63 -3.09
N GLU A 103 6.64 -17.65 -3.42
CA GLU A 103 8.01 -17.53 -3.96
C GLU A 103 8.03 -16.96 -5.38
N LYS A 104 6.88 -16.97 -6.06
CA LYS A 104 6.69 -16.35 -7.40
C LYS A 104 6.00 -15.00 -7.31
N THR A 105 5.40 -14.67 -6.17
CA THR A 105 4.75 -13.38 -5.94
C THR A 105 5.82 -12.30 -5.92
N THR A 106 5.52 -11.15 -6.54
CA THR A 106 6.46 -10.04 -6.63
C THR A 106 5.92 -8.77 -6.00
N ALA A 107 6.79 -7.99 -5.36
CA ALA A 107 6.49 -6.65 -4.86
C ALA A 107 7.01 -5.57 -5.81
N ASN A 108 6.24 -4.50 -5.98
CA ASN A 108 6.68 -3.30 -6.65
C ASN A 108 7.36 -2.34 -5.67
N LEU A 109 8.67 -2.51 -5.48
CA LEU A 109 9.49 -1.65 -4.61
C LEU A 109 9.82 -0.30 -5.25
N ARG A 110 9.60 -0.12 -6.56
CA ARG A 110 9.81 1.16 -7.25
C ARG A 110 8.70 2.17 -6.99
N ALA A 111 7.51 1.70 -6.60
CA ALA A 111 6.33 2.53 -6.43
C ALA A 111 5.59 2.27 -5.11
N PRO A 112 6.22 2.53 -3.95
CA PRO A 112 5.57 2.35 -2.65
C PRO A 112 4.35 3.28 -2.48
N ILE A 113 3.40 2.82 -1.67
CA ILE A 113 2.31 3.61 -1.13
C ILE A 113 2.77 4.15 0.22
N ILE A 114 2.70 5.46 0.35
CA ILE A 114 3.03 6.18 1.58
C ILE A 114 1.74 6.72 2.15
N VAL A 115 1.47 6.42 3.42
CA VAL A 115 0.30 6.92 4.16
C VAL A 115 0.78 7.65 5.41
N ASN A 116 0.36 8.90 5.57
CA ASN A 116 0.54 9.61 6.83
C ASN A 116 -0.62 9.23 7.77
N ARG A 117 -0.32 8.55 8.88
CA ARG A 117 -1.31 8.01 9.82
C ARG A 117 -2.01 9.08 10.65
N LYS A 118 -1.46 10.30 10.74
CA LYS A 118 -2.09 11.41 11.48
C LYS A 118 -3.26 12.03 10.74
N ASN A 119 -3.14 12.19 9.42
CA ASN A 119 -4.12 12.90 8.60
C ASN A 119 -4.75 12.01 7.50
N MET A 120 -4.35 10.75 7.43
CA MET A 120 -4.81 9.74 6.46
C MET A 120 -4.60 10.14 4.99
N LYS A 121 -3.67 11.06 4.70
CA LYS A 121 -3.25 11.40 3.34
C LYS A 121 -2.30 10.33 2.82
N ALA A 122 -2.46 9.99 1.54
CA ALA A 122 -1.63 9.00 0.90
C ALA A 122 -1.27 9.35 -0.54
N LYS A 123 -0.16 8.76 -0.99
CA LYS A 123 0.32 8.86 -2.36
C LYS A 123 1.05 7.57 -2.73
N GLN A 124 0.84 7.09 -3.96
CA GLN A 124 1.78 6.14 -4.55
C GLN A 124 2.94 6.94 -5.14
N VAL A 125 4.12 6.80 -4.55
CA VAL A 125 5.32 7.56 -4.89
C VAL A 125 6.15 6.74 -5.85
N ILE A 126 6.53 7.30 -7.00
CA ILE A 126 7.46 6.66 -7.92
C ILE A 126 8.87 7.11 -7.52
N LEU A 127 9.71 6.16 -7.11
CA LEU A 127 11.10 6.43 -6.73
C LEU A 127 11.94 6.62 -8.00
N HIS A 128 12.21 7.88 -8.34
CA HIS A 128 13.14 8.26 -9.40
C HIS A 128 14.57 8.02 -8.89
N ASP A 129 15.44 7.47 -9.75
CA ASP A 129 16.85 7.18 -9.44
C ASP A 129 17.12 6.15 -8.32
N SER A 130 16.18 5.21 -8.10
CA SER A 130 16.38 4.07 -7.20
C SER A 130 16.90 2.81 -7.92
N ALA A 131 17.60 1.94 -7.18
CA ALA A 131 17.95 0.60 -7.64
C ALA A 131 16.75 -0.37 -7.63
N TYR A 132 15.58 0.09 -7.17
CA TYR A 132 14.39 -0.74 -7.06
C TYR A 132 13.62 -0.84 -8.38
N HIS A 133 13.21 -2.07 -8.67
CA HIS A 133 12.40 -2.44 -9.81
C HIS A 133 10.92 -2.63 -9.46
N THR A 134 10.10 -2.79 -10.49
CA THR A 134 8.66 -3.02 -10.34
C THR A 134 8.30 -4.46 -9.97
N LYS A 135 9.27 -5.38 -10.02
CA LYS A 135 9.10 -6.79 -9.68
C LYS A 135 10.32 -7.29 -8.91
N HIS A 136 10.16 -7.45 -7.59
CA HIS A 136 11.10 -8.17 -6.73
C HIS A 136 10.40 -9.36 -6.12
N LEU A 137 11.00 -10.55 -6.20
CA LEU A 137 10.43 -11.74 -5.57
C LEU A 137 10.41 -11.55 -4.06
N LEU A 138 9.34 -12.00 -3.41
CA LEU A 138 9.27 -11.93 -1.95
C LEU A 138 10.32 -12.86 -1.34
N GLU A 139 11.22 -12.30 -0.53
CA GLU A 139 12.18 -13.11 0.22
C GLU A 139 11.46 -13.67 1.44
N VAL A 140 11.12 -14.96 1.39
CA VAL A 140 10.68 -15.67 2.59
C VAL A 140 11.93 -15.96 3.38
N ALA A 141 12.02 -15.42 4.60
CA ALA A 141 13.12 -15.72 5.51
C ALA A 141 13.28 -17.25 5.58
N SER A 142 14.39 -17.75 5.03
CA SER A 142 14.73 -19.15 5.18
C SER A 142 15.02 -19.34 6.65
N SER A 143 14.16 -20.07 7.36
CA SER A 143 14.45 -20.53 8.71
C SER A 143 15.77 -21.31 8.65
N CYS A 144 16.84 -20.70 9.16
CA CYS A 144 18.10 -21.39 9.43
C CYS A 144 17.93 -22.43 10.54
#